data_AF-A0A7X6SAA5-F1
#
_entry.id   AF-A0A7X6SAA5-F1
#
_cell.length_a   1.000
_cell.length_b   1.000
_cell.length_c   1.000
_cell.angle_alpha   90.00
_cell.angle_beta   90.00
_cell.angle_gamma   90.00
#
_symmetry.space_group_name_H-M   'P 1'
#
loop_
_entity.id
_entity.type
_entity.pdbx_description
1 polymer ?
#
loop_
_entity_poly.entity_id
_entity_poly.type
_entity_poly.pdbx_seq_one_letter_code
_entity_poly.pdbx_strand_id
1 'polypeptide(L)' 'FNDTGNISDWAFSGMQWAVGNDIVGGMGSDIISPNSGATRAQFAVMMQRFCTNFVK' A
#
# COMPACT_ATOMS: atom_id res chain seq x y z
N PHE A 1 9.30 -3.47 5.78
CA PHE A 1 8.80 -2.21 6.35
C PHE A 1 8.83 -2.29 7.86
N ASN A 2 9.29 -1.22 8.54
CA ASN A 2 9.54 -1.21 9.99
C ASN A 2 8.26 -1.01 10.84
N ASP A 3 7.15 -0.70 10.18
CA ASP A 3 5.84 -0.39 10.77
C ASP A 3 4.77 -1.44 10.47
N THR A 4 5.18 -2.64 10.06
CA THR A 4 4.26 -3.78 9.88
C THR A 4 3.52 -4.16 11.14
N GLY A 5 4.10 -3.90 12.32
CA GLY A 5 3.45 -4.11 13.62
C GLY A 5 2.33 -3.12 13.95
N ASN A 6 2.19 -2.03 13.19
CA ASN A 6 1.08 -1.07 13.31
C ASN A 6 -0.08 -1.39 12.34
N ILE A 7 0.06 -2.43 11.52
CA ILE A 7 -1.00 -2.89 10.61
C ILE A 7 -1.94 -3.77 11.43
N SER A 8 -3.24 -3.45 11.41
CA SER A 8 -4.25 -4.34 12.00
C SER A 8 -4.30 -5.68 11.27
N ASP A 9 -4.56 -6.78 11.97
CA ASP A 9 -4.57 -8.14 11.39
C ASP A 9 -5.46 -8.26 10.15
N TRP A 10 -6.60 -7.57 10.14
CA TRP A 10 -7.52 -7.56 9.00
C TRP A 10 -6.93 -6.91 7.74
N ALA A 11 -6.05 -5.92 7.90
CA ALA A 11 -5.41 -5.17 6.81
C ALA A 11 -4.08 -5.82 6.37
N PHE A 12 -3.53 -6.72 7.18
CA PHE A 12 -2.22 -7.32 6.93
C PHE A 12 -2.16 -8.07 5.59
N SER A 13 -3.15 -8.92 5.32
CA SER A 13 -3.23 -9.70 4.08
C SER A 13 -3.36 -8.81 2.83
N GLY A 14 -4.21 -7.78 2.89
CA GLY A 14 -4.40 -6.81 1.80
C GLY A 14 -3.15 -5.97 1.55
N MET A 15 -2.48 -5.52 2.62
CA MET A 15 -1.23 -4.76 2.52
C MET A 15 -0.09 -5.62 1.97
N GLN A 16 0.03 -6.88 2.41
CA GLN A 16 1.03 -7.81 1.89
C GLN A 16 0.84 -8.05 0.39
N TRP A 17 -0.40 -8.25 -0.06
CA TRP A 17 -0.70 -8.38 -1.48
C TRP A 17 -0.38 -7.09 -2.26
N ALA A 18 -0.79 -5.93 -1.75
CA ALA A 18 -0.57 -4.66 -2.43
C ALA A 18 0.92 -4.29 -2.56
N VAL A 19 1.72 -4.60 -1.53
CA VAL A 19 3.19 -4.48 -1.55
C VAL A 19 3.79 -5.46 -2.55
N GLY A 20 3.40 -6.73 -2.50
CA GLY A 20 3.95 -7.77 -3.37
C GLY A 20 3.68 -7.54 -4.86
N ASN A 21 2.67 -6.74 -5.19
CA ASN A 21 2.30 -6.37 -6.56
C ASN A 21 2.70 -4.94 -6.93
N ASP A 22 3.61 -4.32 -6.17
CA ASP A 22 4.10 -2.95 -6.37
C ASP A 22 3.00 -1.86 -6.43
N ILE A 23 1.79 -2.17 -5.97
CA ILE A 23 0.68 -1.21 -5.90
C ILE A 23 0.99 -0.16 -4.84
N VAL A 24 1.42 -0.61 -3.66
CA VAL A 24 1.81 0.25 -2.53
C VAL A 24 3.33 0.18 -2.38
N GLY A 25 4.00 1.30 -2.58
CA GLY A 25 5.43 1.47 -2.28
C GLY A 25 5.62 2.20 -0.95
N GLY A 26 6.69 1.86 -0.22
CA GLY A 26 7.03 2.57 1.02
C GLY A 26 7.23 4.07 0.77
N MET A 27 6.84 4.90 1.74
CA MET A 27 6.84 6.36 1.64
C MET A 27 8.24 6.98 1.83
N GLY A 28 9.30 6.21 1.60
CA GLY A 28 10.67 6.50 2.03
C GLY A 28 10.95 5.98 3.45
N SER A 29 12.18 5.51 3.68
CA SER A 29 12.65 4.96 4.97
C SER A 29 11.99 3.65 5.43
N ASP A 30 11.55 2.79 4.51
CA ASP A 30 10.91 1.50 4.82
C ASP A 30 9.64 1.63 5.70
N ILE A 31 8.88 2.72 5.53
CA ILE A 31 7.62 2.97 6.26
C ILE A 31 6.45 2.95 5.27
N ILE A 32 5.36 2.26 5.62
CA ILE A 32 4.09 2.26 4.85
C ILE A 32 3.03 3.18 5.49
N SER A 33 3.26 3.61 6.72
CA SER A 33 2.41 4.42 7.59
C SER A 33 0.93 4.00 7.54
N PRO A 34 0.58 2.77 7.98
CA PRO A 34 -0.78 2.25 7.86
C PRO A 34 -1.82 3.04 8.64
N ASN A 35 -1.39 3.79 9.67
CA ASN A 35 -2.26 4.62 10.50
C ASN A 35 -2.38 6.07 9.98
N SER A 36 -1.50 6.49 9.07
CA SER A 36 -1.62 7.77 8.39
C SER A 36 -2.61 7.57 7.24
N GLY A 37 -3.72 8.33 7.24
CA GLY A 37 -4.68 8.27 6.16
C GLY A 37 -4.00 8.52 4.80
N ALA A 38 -4.35 7.72 3.79
CA ALA A 38 -3.84 7.94 2.44
C ALA A 38 -4.43 9.24 1.86
N THR A 39 -3.58 10.07 1.26
CA THR A 39 -4.03 11.25 0.52
C THR A 39 -4.75 10.84 -0.78
N ARG A 40 -5.63 11.71 -1.31
CA ARG A 40 -6.33 11.47 -2.59
C ARG A 40 -5.36 11.19 -3.74
N ALA A 41 -4.20 11.84 -3.75
CA ALA A 41 -3.17 11.61 -4.74
C ALA A 41 -2.57 10.20 -4.61
N GLN A 42 -2.28 9.75 -3.39
CA GLN A 42 -1.78 8.39 -3.15
C GLN A 42 -2.80 7.33 -3.57
N PHE A 43 -4.09 7.54 -3.28
CA PHE A 43 -5.15 6.65 -3.72
C PHE A 43 -5.24 6.56 -5.25
N ALA A 44 -5.16 7.69 -5.97
CA ALA A 44 -5.17 7.71 -7.43
C ALA A 44 -3.99 6.93 -8.04
N VAL A 45 -2.80 7.03 -7.43
CA VAL A 45 -1.62 6.26 -7.85
C VAL A 45 -1.81 4.76 -7.61
N MET A 46 -2.37 4.37 -6.46
CA MET A 46 -2.69 2.95 -6.19
C MET A 46 -3.67 2.40 -7.23
N MET A 47 -4.74 3.13 -7.53
CA MET A 47 -5.71 2.74 -8.56
C MET A 47 -5.09 2.66 -9.96
N GLN A 48 -4.24 3.62 -10.33
CA GLN A 48 -3.58 3.59 -11.63
C GLN A 48 -2.66 2.37 -11.78
N ARG A 49 -1.91 2.02 -10.73
CA ARG A 49 -1.07 0.81 -10.69
C ARG A 49 -1.90 -0.47 -10.76
N PHE A 50 -3.00 -0.53 -10.02
CA PHE A 50 -3.93 -1.64 -10.07
C PHE A 50 -4.49 -1.85 -11.49
N CYS A 51 -5.01 -0.79 -12.12
CA CYS A 51 -5.53 -0.87 -13.50
C CYS A 51 -4.43 -1.26 -14.50
N THR A 52 -3.20 -0.77 -14.32
CA THR A 52 -2.10 -1.08 -15.24
C THR A 52 -1.61 -2.53 -15.14
N ASN A 53 -1.60 -3.09 -13.93
CA ASN A 53 -1.06 -4.44 -13.67
C ASN A 53 -2.09 -5.57 -13.82
N PHE A 54 -3.38 -5.31 -13.57
CA PHE A 54 -4.40 -6.38 -13.48
C PHE A 54 -5.55 -6.28 -14.47
N VAL A 55 -5.84 -5.10 -15.01
CA VAL A 55 -7.04 -4.88 -15.84
C VAL A 55 -6.74 -4.94 -17.34
N LYS A 56 -5.46 -5.07 -17.73
CA LYS A 56 -5.04 -5.19 -19.15
C LYS A 56 -5.37 -6.54 -19.76
#